data_AF-A0A8H3FY20-F1
#
_entry.id   AF-A0A8H3FY20-F1
#
_cell.length_a   1.000
_cell.length_b   1.000
_cell.length_c   1.000
_cell.angle_alpha   90.00
_cell.angle_beta   90.00
_cell.angle_gamma   90.00
#
_symmetry.space_group_name_H-M   'P 1'
#
loop_
_entity.id
_entity.type
_entity.pdbx_description
1 polymer ?
#
loop_
_entity_poly.entity_id
_entity_poly.type
_entity_poly.pdbx_seq_one_letter_code
_entity_poly.pdbx_strand_id
1 'polypeptide(L)'
;MRHPAYDHIDAQKAMGARNGTQAGDPIKGAKAMYELAIIKDPPLRVVIGTDAYKAIMGKVEAYGENYKKYEKISNSTDVEGYKAP
;
A
#
# COMPACT_ATOMS: atom_id res chain seq x y z
N MET A 1 15.07 2.66 24.69
CA MET A 1 15.73 1.64 23.85
C MET A 1 14.81 1.29 22.69
N ARG A 2 15.34 1.00 21.49
CA ARG A 2 14.53 0.44 20.40
C ARG A 2 14.15 -0.99 20.75
N HIS A 3 12.94 -1.40 20.37
CA HIS A 3 12.43 -2.73 20.67
C HIS A 3 12.92 -3.73 19.61
N PRO A 4 13.44 -4.91 19.98
CA PRO A 4 14.07 -5.86 19.03
C PRO A 4 13.24 -6.20 17.79
N ALA A 5 11.91 -6.30 17.97
CA ALA A 5 10.97 -6.54 16.86
C ALA A 5 10.99 -5.46 15.76
N TYR A 6 11.54 -4.26 16.00
CA TYR A 6 11.61 -3.13 15.06
C TYR A 6 13.06 -2.73 14.72
N ASP A 7 14.06 -3.54 15.09
CA ASP A 7 15.47 -3.25 14.79
C ASP A 7 15.82 -3.51 13.31
N HIS A 8 14.92 -4.16 12.56
CA HIS A 8 15.06 -4.45 11.14
C HIS A 8 14.80 -3.24 10.20
N ILE A 9 14.33 -2.09 10.73
CA ILE A 9 14.07 -0.88 9.92
C ILE A 9 14.67 0.35 10.57
N ASP A 10 15.73 0.93 9.99
CA ASP A 10 16.21 2.24 10.42
C ASP A 10 15.47 3.39 9.73
N ALA A 11 14.24 3.67 10.19
CA ALA A 11 13.35 4.64 9.57
C ALA A 11 13.92 6.06 9.57
N GLN A 12 14.59 6.47 10.64
CA GLN A 12 15.18 7.82 10.74
C GLN A 12 16.28 7.99 9.69
N LYS A 13 17.18 7.01 9.57
CA LYS A 13 18.23 7.02 8.54
C LYS A 13 17.65 7.01 7.12
N ALA A 14 16.69 6.12 6.86
CA ALA A 14 16.08 5.97 5.55
C ALA A 14 15.33 7.23 5.10
N MET A 15 14.52 7.82 5.99
CA MET A 15 13.77 9.04 5.66
C MET A 15 14.66 10.28 5.63
N GLY A 16 15.67 10.36 6.51
CA GLY A 16 16.66 11.42 6.50
C GLY A 16 17.41 11.50 5.16
N ALA A 17 17.82 10.36 4.60
CA ALA A 17 18.50 10.30 3.30
C ALA A 17 17.62 10.75 2.12
N ARG A 18 16.29 10.65 2.25
CA ARG A 18 15.33 11.08 1.21
C ARG A 18 14.95 12.55 1.31
N ASN A 19 15.33 13.24 2.38
CA ASN A 19 15.03 14.65 2.56
C ASN A 19 15.76 15.49 1.49
N GLY A 20 15.04 16.32 0.75
CA GLY A 20 15.58 17.15 -0.32
C GLY A 20 15.83 16.41 -1.64
N THR A 21 15.61 15.09 -1.68
CA THR A 21 15.80 14.25 -2.88
C THR A 21 14.52 13.47 -3.24
N GLN A 22 13.38 13.89 -2.71
CA GLN A 22 12.10 13.30 -3.07
C GLN A 22 11.87 13.44 -4.59
N ALA A 23 11.51 12.34 -5.25
CA ALA A 23 11.29 12.32 -6.70
C ALA A 23 10.04 13.11 -7.15
N GLY A 24 9.12 13.36 -6.21
CA GLY A 24 7.87 14.05 -6.48
C GLY A 24 8.05 15.56 -6.63
N ASP A 25 7.25 16.14 -7.53
CA ASP A 25 7.08 17.59 -7.66
C ASP A 25 5.81 18.00 -6.89
N PRO A 26 5.94 18.81 -5.81
CA PRO A 26 4.79 19.21 -4.99
C PRO A 26 3.70 19.95 -5.76
N ILE A 27 4.06 20.75 -6.78
CA ILE A 27 3.08 21.51 -7.58
C ILE A 27 2.27 20.55 -8.45
N LYS A 28 2.91 19.58 -9.09
CA LYS A 28 2.20 18.53 -9.86
C LYS A 28 1.35 17.65 -8.95
N GLY A 29 1.85 17.33 -7.74
CA GLY A 29 1.10 16.57 -6.74
C GLY A 29 -0.18 17.29 -6.31
N ALA A 30 -0.10 18.57 -5.98
CA ALA A 30 -1.25 19.39 -5.61
C ALA A 30 -2.27 19.48 -6.76
N LYS A 31 -1.81 19.64 -8.00
CA LYS A 31 -2.69 19.65 -9.18
C LYS A 31 -3.44 18.32 -9.34
N ALA A 32 -2.76 17.18 -9.21
CA ALA A 32 -3.39 15.87 -9.29
C ALA A 32 -4.42 15.66 -8.17
N MET A 33 -4.13 16.11 -6.94
CA MET A 33 -5.09 16.08 -5.83
C MET A 33 -6.34 16.91 -6.13
N TYR A 34 -6.18 18.10 -6.70
CA TYR A 34 -7.31 18.95 -7.09
C TYR A 34 -8.16 18.30 -8.18
N GLU A 35 -7.52 17.75 -9.22
CA GLU A 35 -8.21 17.02 -10.28
C GLU A 35 -9.06 15.87 -9.70
N LEU A 36 -8.49 15.09 -8.78
CA LEU A 36 -9.20 14.01 -8.08
C LEU A 36 -10.35 14.51 -7.17
N ALA A 37 -10.24 15.71 -6.62
CA ALA A 37 -11.28 16.27 -5.75
C ALA A 37 -12.53 16.71 -6.53
N ILE A 38 -12.41 16.98 -7.83
CA ILE A 38 -13.49 17.54 -8.65
C ILE A 38 -14.08 16.55 -9.67
N ILE A 39 -13.56 15.32 -9.77
CA ILE A 39 -14.19 14.31 -10.63
C ILE A 39 -15.54 13.85 -10.05
N LYS A 40 -16.48 13.52 -10.94
CA LYS A 40 -17.87 13.19 -10.59
C LYS A 40 -17.99 12.00 -9.63
N ASP A 41 -17.09 11.03 -9.76
CA ASP A 41 -17.08 9.78 -8.99
C ASP A 41 -15.64 9.46 -8.58
N PRO A 42 -15.14 10.07 -7.49
CA PRO A 42 -13.75 9.93 -7.09
C PRO A 42 -13.48 8.56 -6.45
N PRO A 43 -12.30 7.96 -6.69
CA PRO A 43 -11.95 6.70 -6.05
C PRO A 43 -11.76 6.90 -4.54
N LEU A 44 -12.12 5.89 -3.74
CA LEU A 44 -11.86 5.89 -2.30
C LEU A 44 -10.36 6.02 -1.98
N ARG A 45 -9.49 5.46 -2.83
CA ARG A 45 -8.03 5.50 -2.69
C ARG A 45 -7.38 5.60 -4.06
N VAL A 46 -6.36 6.45 -4.15
CA VAL A 46 -5.52 6.62 -5.33
C VAL A 46 -4.12 7.00 -4.89
N VAL A 47 -3.12 6.55 -5.64
CA VAL A 47 -1.71 6.87 -5.40
C VAL A 47 -1.25 7.97 -6.35
N ILE A 48 -0.46 8.90 -5.84
CA ILE A 48 0.13 10.00 -6.62
C ILE A 48 1.65 9.85 -6.55
N GLY A 49 2.28 9.70 -7.72
CA GLY A 49 3.71 9.45 -7.84
C GLY A 49 4.03 8.06 -8.38
N THR A 50 5.04 7.96 -9.24
CA THR A 50 5.42 6.71 -9.92
C THR A 50 6.07 5.70 -8.96
N ASP A 51 6.77 6.18 -7.93
CA ASP A 51 7.33 5.35 -6.87
C ASP A 51 6.24 4.77 -5.98
N ALA A 52 5.27 5.60 -5.56
CA ALA A 52 4.10 5.16 -4.80
C ALA A 52 3.27 4.14 -5.58
N TYR A 53 3.07 4.37 -6.88
CA TYR A 53 2.37 3.41 -7.75
C TYR A 53 3.07 2.06 -7.81
N LYS A 54 4.38 2.04 -8.09
CA LYS A 54 5.17 0.80 -8.11
C LYS A 54 5.10 0.05 -6.77
N ALA A 55 5.21 0.77 -5.65
CA ALA A 55 5.15 0.18 -4.32
C ALA A 55 3.79 -0.46 -4.01
N ILE A 56 2.68 0.23 -4.34
CA ILE A 56 1.33 -0.32 -4.12
C ILE A 56 1.06 -1.50 -5.05
N MET A 57 1.44 -1.43 -6.33
CA MET A 57 1.22 -2.55 -7.25
C MET A 57 1.99 -3.79 -6.81
N GLY A 58 3.26 -3.66 -6.40
CA GLY A 58 4.02 -4.79 -5.86
C GLY A 58 3.40 -5.36 -4.58
N LYS A 59 2.83 -4.51 -3.72
CA LYS A 59 2.08 -4.97 -2.53
C LYS A 59 0.82 -5.74 -2.88
N VAL A 60 0.04 -5.23 -3.85
CA VAL A 60 -1.19 -5.89 -4.33
C VAL A 60 -0.86 -7.25 -4.94
N GLU A 61 0.20 -7.33 -5.75
CA GLU A 61 0.71 -8.58 -6.32
C GLU A 61 1.10 -9.56 -5.22
N ALA A 62 1.98 -9.16 -4.29
CA ALA A 62 2.42 -10.00 -3.18
C ALA A 62 1.25 -10.50 -2.31
N TYR A 63 0.24 -9.66 -2.07
CA TYR A 63 -0.96 -10.07 -1.36
C TYR A 63 -1.79 -11.07 -2.17
N GLY A 64 -1.99 -10.81 -3.46
CA GLY A 64 -2.70 -11.73 -4.35
C GLY A 64 -2.04 -13.11 -4.41
N GLU A 65 -0.70 -13.16 -4.50
CA GLU A 65 0.06 -14.41 -4.44
C GLU A 65 -0.08 -15.09 -3.08
N ASN A 66 0.05 -14.34 -1.99
CA ASN A 66 -0.03 -14.88 -0.64
C ASN A 66 -1.41 -15.49 -0.34
N TYR A 67 -2.50 -14.80 -0.68
CA TYR A 67 -3.85 -15.33 -0.47
C TYR A 67 -4.11 -16.59 -1.29
N LYS A 68 -3.67 -16.64 -2.56
CA LYS A 68 -3.75 -17.85 -3.38
C LYS A 68 -2.94 -19.00 -2.78
N LYS A 69 -1.72 -18.73 -2.33
CA LYS A 69 -0.84 -19.74 -1.73
C LYS A 69 -1.45 -20.41 -0.49
N TYR A 70 -2.20 -19.65 0.31
CA TYR A 70 -2.81 -20.13 1.55
C TYR A 70 -4.34 -20.29 1.44
N GLU A 71 -4.86 -20.46 0.22
CA GLU A 71 -6.30 -20.55 -0.04
C GLU A 71 -6.98 -21.64 0.79
N LYS A 72 -6.37 -22.84 0.84
CA LYS A 72 -6.95 -23.99 1.56
C LYS A 72 -7.20 -23.69 3.03
N ILE A 73 -6.20 -23.16 3.74
CA ILE A 73 -6.33 -22.85 5.17
C ILE A 73 -7.21 -21.63 5.41
N SER A 74 -7.18 -20.66 4.48
CA SER A 74 -8.01 -19.45 4.57
C SER A 74 -9.51 -19.76 4.46
N ASN A 75 -9.88 -20.83 3.76
CA ASN A 75 -11.26 -21.29 3.58
C ASN A 75 -11.61 -22.52 4.43
N SER A 76 -10.78 -22.93 5.41
CA SER A 76 -11.02 -24.15 6.19
C SER A 76 -11.73 -23.91 7.53
N THR A 77 -12.18 -22.69 7.80
CA THR A 77 -12.68 -22.27 9.13
C THR A 77 -14.18 -21.99 9.14
N ASP A 78 -14.89 -22.37 8.08
CA ASP A 78 -16.34 -22.28 8.03
C ASP A 78 -16.97 -23.20 9.09
N VAL A 79 -18.09 -22.77 9.67
CA VAL A 79 -18.87 -23.60 10.60
C VAL A 79 -19.62 -24.71 9.86
N GLU A 80 -19.93 -25.81 10.54
CA GLU A 80 -20.68 -26.92 9.95
C GLU A 80 -22.03 -26.44 9.39
N GLY A 81 -22.31 -26.82 8.14
CA GLY A 81 -23.56 -26.46 7.44
C GLY A 81 -23.55 -25.08 6.76
N TYR A 82 -22.52 -24.26 6.95
CA TYR A 82 -22.36 -23.02 6.17
C TYR A 82 -22.08 -23.34 4.70
N LYS A 83 -22.68 -22.56 3.81
CA LYS A 83 -22.44 -22.61 2.36
C LYS A 83 -21.90 -21.26 1.94
N ALA A 84 -20.63 -21.23 1.57
CA ALA A 84 -20.02 -20.06 0.97
C ALA A 84 -20.80 -19.62 -0.29
N PRO A 85 -20.90 -18.31 -0.55
CA PRO A 85 -21.59 -17.75 -1.71
C PRO A 85 -20.97 -18.17 -3.05
#